data_AF-A0AAU9IFK2-F1
#
_entry.id   AF-A0AAU9IFK2-F1
#
_cell.length_a   1.000
_cell.length_b   1.000
_cell.length_c   1.000
_cell.angle_alpha   90.00
_cell.angle_beta   90.00
_cell.angle_gamma   90.00
#
_symmetry.space_group_name_H-M   'P 1'
#
loop_
_entity.id
_entity.type
_entity.pdbx_description
1 polymer ?
#
loop_
_entity_poly.entity_id
_entity_poly.type
_entity_poly.pdbx_seq_one_letter_code
_entity_poly.pdbx_strand_id
1 'polypeptide(L)'
;MNKTIKPQNPALHGLSYSILLLVFTLLCLRKKPYNYHRCNLWLTISHFAVLWSLMLSSIFWISDYRSVLLWISIEYAGWAILLICGFFFQWRYCPSLLFSEKSLDISLFFRFSLGNSASEKTLIMDIVKKRNELKKEIKNYKEKQAP
;
A
#
# COMPACT_ATOMS: atom_id res chain seq x y z
N MET A 1 -21.54 -10.61 45.22
CA MET A 1 -21.88 -9.72 44.09
C MET A 1 -21.63 -10.49 42.80
N ASN A 2 -22.63 -11.23 42.33
CA ASN A 2 -22.48 -12.16 41.21
C ASN A 2 -22.76 -11.40 39.91
N LYS A 3 -21.71 -10.88 39.24
CA LYS A 3 -21.85 -10.32 37.89
C LYS A 3 -22.01 -11.50 36.93
N THR A 4 -23.26 -11.87 36.64
CA THR A 4 -23.60 -12.77 35.54
C THR A 4 -23.22 -12.06 34.23
N ILE A 5 -22.02 -12.34 33.73
CA ILE A 5 -21.59 -11.95 32.40
C ILE A 5 -22.56 -12.64 31.44
N LYS A 6 -23.35 -11.86 30.69
CA LYS A 6 -24.27 -12.40 29.70
C LYS A 6 -23.47 -13.27 28.72
N PRO A 7 -23.90 -14.50 28.40
CA PRO A 7 -23.21 -15.33 27.42
C PRO A 7 -23.19 -14.58 26.09
N GLN A 8 -22.02 -14.10 25.71
CA GLN A 8 -21.78 -13.49 24.41
C GLN A 8 -21.62 -14.62 23.39
N ASN A 9 -22.29 -14.50 22.25
CA ASN A 9 -22.15 -15.47 21.18
C ASN A 9 -20.86 -15.15 20.41
N PRO A 10 -19.78 -15.95 20.55
CA PRO A 10 -18.48 -15.65 19.95
C PRO A 10 -18.53 -15.62 18.42
N ALA A 11 -19.42 -16.42 17.80
CA ALA A 11 -19.59 -16.46 16.36
C ALA A 11 -20.19 -15.16 15.82
N LEU A 12 -21.17 -14.58 16.52
CA LEU A 12 -21.75 -13.28 16.12
C LEU A 12 -20.72 -12.16 16.20
N HIS A 13 -19.86 -12.17 17.22
CA HIS A 13 -18.76 -11.22 17.32
C HIS A 13 -17.77 -11.38 16.14
N GLY A 14 -17.32 -12.60 15.85
CA GLY A 14 -16.41 -12.87 14.72
C GLY A 14 -16.98 -12.42 13.37
N LEU A 15 -18.28 -12.64 13.14
CA LEU A 15 -18.97 -12.22 11.93
C LEU A 15 -19.11 -10.70 11.84
N SER A 16 -19.43 -10.03 12.95
CA SER A 16 -19.51 -8.55 12.99
C SER A 16 -18.15 -7.88 12.70
N TYR A 17 -17.06 -8.42 13.24
CA TYR A 17 -15.71 -7.92 12.95
C TYR A 17 -15.29 -8.21 11.51
N SER A 18 -15.67 -9.36 10.95
CA SER A 18 -15.42 -9.69 9.54
C SER A 18 -16.05 -8.66 8.60
N ILE A 19 -17.30 -8.26 8.85
CA ILE A 19 -17.99 -7.24 8.05
C ILE A 19 -17.29 -5.89 8.16
N LEU A 20 -16.95 -5.46 9.38
CA LEU A 20 -16.26 -4.19 9.61
C LEU A 20 -14.89 -4.16 8.93
N LEU A 21 -14.13 -5.25 9.02
CA LEU A 21 -12.84 -5.39 8.37
C LEU A 21 -12.96 -5.42 6.84
N LEU A 22 -14.01 -6.05 6.30
CA LEU A 22 -14.29 -6.03 4.86
C LEU A 22 -14.51 -4.59 4.37
N VAL A 23 -15.35 -3.83 5.06
CA VAL A 23 -15.62 -2.41 4.74
C VAL A 23 -14.33 -1.60 4.82
N PHE A 24 -13.53 -1.78 5.88
CA PHE A 24 -12.23 -1.12 6.02
C PHE A 24 -11.28 -1.46 4.87
N THR A 25 -11.22 -2.74 4.47
CA THR A 25 -10.40 -3.21 3.36
C THR A 25 -10.81 -2.56 2.04
N LEU A 26 -12.11 -2.46 1.77
CA LEU A 26 -12.64 -1.79 0.58
C LEU A 26 -12.31 -0.29 0.56
N LEU A 27 -12.32 0.37 1.73
CA LEU A 27 -11.90 1.76 1.85
C LEU A 27 -10.39 1.92 1.58
N CYS A 28 -9.55 1.03 2.11
CA CYS A 28 -8.11 1.03 1.85
C CYS A 28 -7.80 0.81 0.36
N LEU A 29 -8.51 -0.11 -0.30
CA LEU A 29 -8.38 -0.36 -1.74
C LEU A 29 -8.72 0.88 -2.59
N ARG A 30 -9.72 1.66 -2.18
CA ARG A 30 -10.12 2.89 -2.86
C ARG A 30 -9.17 4.05 -2.59
N LYS A 31 -8.76 4.24 -1.34
CA LYS A 31 -7.95 5.39 -0.93
C LYS A 31 -6.45 5.22 -1.21
N LYS A 32 -5.96 3.99 -1.34
CA LYS A 32 -4.53 3.66 -1.52
C LYS A 32 -3.65 4.41 -0.51
N PRO A 33 -3.67 4.00 0.77
CA PRO A 33 -3.06 4.76 1.87
C PRO A 33 -1.55 4.99 1.70
N TYR A 34 -0.87 4.15 0.91
CA TYR A 34 0.55 4.31 0.61
C TYR A 34 0.76 4.79 -0.82
N ASN A 35 1.80 5.61 -1.04
CA ASN A 35 2.23 5.97 -2.39
C ASN A 35 2.80 4.75 -3.16
N TYR A 36 3.38 3.80 -2.42
CA TYR A 36 4.00 2.61 -2.99
C TYR A 36 2.97 1.51 -3.27
N HIS A 37 2.84 1.13 -4.56
CA HIS A 37 1.90 0.10 -4.99
C HIS A 37 2.14 -1.25 -4.29
N ARG A 38 3.40 -1.62 -4.07
CA ARG A 38 3.79 -2.83 -3.33
C ARG A 38 3.26 -2.84 -1.90
N CYS A 39 3.34 -1.71 -1.19
CA CYS A 39 2.82 -1.60 0.18
C CYS A 39 1.29 -1.74 0.20
N ASN A 40 0.58 -1.12 -0.74
CA ASN A 40 -0.87 -1.27 -0.86
C ASN A 40 -1.28 -2.72 -1.16
N LEU A 41 -0.52 -3.43 -2.00
CA LEU A 41 -0.75 -4.84 -2.30
C LEU A 41 -0.64 -5.69 -1.03
N TRP A 42 0.47 -5.58 -0.29
CA TRP A 42 0.69 -6.34 0.94
C TRP A 42 -0.27 -5.97 2.06
N LEU A 43 -0.67 -4.69 2.17
CA LEU A 43 -1.74 -4.27 3.08
C LEU A 43 -3.07 -4.95 2.73
N THR A 44 -3.38 -5.05 1.44
CA THR A 44 -4.61 -5.71 0.98
C THR A 44 -4.57 -7.20 1.31
N ILE A 45 -3.44 -7.87 1.03
CA ILE A 45 -3.25 -9.29 1.33
C ILE A 45 -3.33 -9.55 2.83
N SER A 46 -2.73 -8.70 3.68
CA SER A 46 -2.80 -8.87 5.12
C SER A 46 -4.22 -8.72 5.66
N HIS A 47 -5.00 -7.78 5.14
CA HIS A 47 -6.42 -7.68 5.49
C HIS A 47 -7.22 -8.91 5.07
N PHE A 48 -7.00 -9.43 3.85
CA PHE A 48 -7.66 -10.66 3.40
C PHE A 48 -7.25 -11.88 4.24
N ALA A 49 -6.00 -11.95 4.70
CA ALA A 49 -5.54 -13.02 5.58
C ALA A 49 -6.24 -12.98 6.94
N VAL A 50 -6.38 -11.80 7.54
CA VAL A 50 -7.16 -11.64 8.79
C VAL A 50 -8.63 -11.97 8.55
N LEU A 51 -9.20 -11.54 7.42
CA LEU A 51 -10.60 -11.82 7.07
C LEU A 51 -10.85 -13.32 6.91
N TRP A 52 -9.92 -14.03 6.26
CA TRP A 52 -9.92 -15.49 6.15
C TRP A 52 -9.94 -16.16 7.53
N SER A 53 -9.01 -15.78 8.42
CA SER A 53 -8.94 -16.33 9.79
C SER A 53 -10.22 -16.06 10.59
N LEU A 54 -10.79 -14.85 10.49
CA LEU A 54 -12.03 -14.50 11.19
C LEU A 54 -13.23 -15.29 10.68
N MET A 55 -13.34 -15.46 9.36
CA MET A 55 -14.40 -16.27 8.76
C MET A 55 -14.27 -17.75 9.15
N LEU A 56 -13.06 -18.32 9.05
CA LEU A 56 -12.84 -19.73 9.39
C LEU A 56 -13.08 -19.99 10.89
N SER A 57 -12.65 -19.08 11.76
CA SER A 57 -12.95 -19.15 13.20
C SER A 57 -14.45 -19.08 13.47
N SER A 58 -15.17 -18.18 12.81
CA SER A 58 -16.63 -18.06 12.98
C SER A 58 -17.36 -19.33 12.51
N ILE A 59 -16.95 -19.91 11.38
CA ILE A 59 -17.49 -21.17 10.86
C ILE A 59 -17.21 -22.32 11.83
N PHE A 60 -15.98 -22.41 12.35
CA PHE A 60 -15.61 -23.45 13.31
C PHE A 60 -16.52 -23.46 14.55
N TRP A 61 -16.81 -22.27 15.11
CA TRP A 61 -17.72 -22.12 16.24
C TRP A 61 -19.18 -22.46 15.93
N ILE A 62 -19.63 -22.27 14.69
CA ILE A 62 -21.02 -22.56 14.28
C ILE A 62 -21.21 -24.05 13.97
N SER A 63 -20.21 -24.67 13.33
CA SER A 63 -20.33 -26.01 12.77
C SER A 63 -20.04 -27.14 13.78
N ASP A 64 -19.75 -26.82 15.04
CA ASP A 64 -19.43 -27.80 16.10
C ASP A 64 -18.39 -28.85 15.67
N TYR A 65 -17.47 -28.46 14.77
CA TYR A 65 -16.47 -29.36 14.20
C TYR A 65 -15.50 -29.83 15.30
N ARG A 66 -15.47 -31.15 15.55
CA ARG A 66 -14.55 -31.74 16.55
C ARG A 66 -13.10 -31.87 16.08
N SER A 67 -12.84 -31.83 14.77
CA SER A 67 -11.49 -32.05 14.24
C SER A 67 -10.67 -30.75 14.18
N VAL A 68 -9.98 -30.47 15.29
CA VAL A 68 -9.06 -29.32 15.38
C VAL A 68 -7.95 -29.38 14.33
N LEU A 69 -7.45 -30.58 14.01
CA LEU A 69 -6.40 -30.76 13.00
C LEU A 69 -6.85 -30.32 11.61
N LEU A 70 -8.07 -30.68 11.20
CA LEU A 70 -8.62 -30.28 9.91
C LEU A 70 -8.78 -28.76 9.83
N TRP A 71 -9.24 -28.12 10.91
CA TRP A 71 -9.35 -26.66 10.98
C TRP A 71 -7.99 -25.98 10.80
N ILE A 72 -6.98 -26.44 11.54
CA ILE A 72 -5.60 -25.92 11.43
C ILE A 72 -5.06 -26.11 9.99
N SER A 73 -5.29 -27.27 9.38
CA SER A 73 -4.84 -27.52 8.00
C SER A 73 -5.47 -26.57 6.99
N ILE A 74 -6.78 -26.31 7.12
CA ILE A 74 -7.49 -25.36 6.24
C ILE A 74 -6.99 -23.92 6.46
N GLU A 75 -6.76 -23.54 7.71
CA GLU A 75 -6.23 -22.21 8.05
C GLU A 75 -4.89 -21.97 7.35
N TYR A 76 -3.92 -22.87 7.55
CA TYR A 76 -2.59 -22.74 6.92
C TYR A 76 -2.63 -22.85 5.40
N ALA A 77 -3.51 -23.69 4.84
CA ALA A 77 -3.69 -23.78 3.39
C ALA A 77 -4.17 -22.45 2.81
N GLY A 78 -5.14 -21.78 3.46
CA GLY A 78 -5.62 -20.47 3.03
C GLY A 78 -4.53 -19.39 3.10
N TRP A 79 -3.73 -19.36 4.17
CA TRP A 79 -2.58 -18.47 4.29
C TRP A 79 -1.54 -18.71 3.19
N ALA A 80 -1.20 -19.97 2.92
CA ALA A 80 -0.26 -20.32 1.86
C ALA A 80 -0.74 -19.83 0.49
N ILE A 81 -2.02 -20.03 0.17
CA ILE A 81 -2.63 -19.56 -1.08
C ILE A 81 -2.53 -18.03 -1.18
N LEU A 82 -2.91 -17.30 -0.12
CA LEU A 82 -2.85 -15.83 -0.11
C LEU A 82 -1.42 -15.31 -0.30
N LEU A 83 -0.43 -15.93 0.34
CA LEU A 83 0.98 -15.56 0.18
C LEU A 83 1.47 -15.84 -1.24
N ILE A 84 1.18 -17.02 -1.81
CA ILE A 84 1.56 -17.38 -3.18
C ILE A 84 0.93 -16.39 -4.17
N CYS A 85 -0.37 -16.11 -4.04
CA CYS A 85 -1.04 -15.09 -4.85
C CYS A 85 -0.35 -13.73 -4.68
N GLY A 86 -0.02 -13.33 -3.46
CA GLY A 86 0.64 -12.08 -3.16
C GLY A 86 2.00 -11.93 -3.84
N PHE A 87 2.83 -12.96 -3.76
CA PHE A 87 4.13 -13.00 -4.46
C PHE A 87 3.96 -12.99 -5.97
N PHE A 88 2.99 -13.73 -6.51
CA PHE A 88 2.68 -13.75 -7.94
C PHE A 88 2.28 -12.35 -8.45
N PHE A 89 1.34 -11.68 -7.75
CA PHE A 89 0.93 -10.32 -8.11
C PHE A 89 2.07 -9.31 -7.94
N GLN A 90 2.90 -9.44 -6.90
CA GLN A 90 4.06 -8.59 -6.72
C GLN A 90 5.02 -8.72 -7.91
N TRP A 91 5.37 -9.95 -8.28
CA TRP A 91 6.26 -10.21 -9.42
C TRP A 91 5.69 -9.61 -10.70
N ARG A 92 4.39 -9.80 -10.95
CA ARG A 92 3.77 -9.45 -12.23
C ARG A 92 3.50 -7.96 -12.41
N TYR A 93 3.16 -7.24 -11.32
CA TYR A 93 2.61 -5.88 -11.39
C TYR A 93 3.43 -4.82 -10.63
N CYS A 94 4.33 -5.20 -9.71
CA CYS A 94 5.14 -4.24 -8.96
C CYS A 94 6.60 -4.27 -9.44
N PRO A 95 7.06 -3.28 -10.23
CA PRO A 95 8.48 -3.18 -10.57
C PRO A 95 9.33 -2.99 -9.30
N SER A 96 10.55 -3.55 -9.28
CA SER A 96 11.44 -3.53 -8.09
C SER A 96 12.02 -2.16 -7.75
N LEU A 97 11.76 -1.16 -8.58
CA LEU A 97 12.32 0.17 -8.46
C LEU A 97 11.56 0.94 -7.38
N LEU A 98 12.18 1.12 -6.21
CA LEU A 98 11.81 2.21 -5.31
C LEU A 98 12.05 3.51 -6.08
N PHE A 99 10.98 4.16 -6.51
CA PHE A 99 11.06 5.58 -6.84
C PHE A 99 11.40 6.31 -5.55
N SER A 100 12.69 6.51 -5.32
CA SER A 100 13.15 7.58 -4.44
C SER A 100 12.84 8.86 -5.19
N GLU A 101 11.73 9.50 -4.80
CA GLU A 101 11.48 10.88 -5.19
C GLU A 101 12.74 11.65 -4.78
N LYS A 102 13.46 12.24 -5.76
CA LYS A 102 14.71 12.97 -5.51
C LYS A 102 14.43 13.88 -4.32
N SER A 103 15.04 13.59 -3.18
CA SER A 103 14.82 14.37 -1.97
C SER A 103 15.03 15.82 -2.36
N LEU A 104 13.99 16.62 -2.14
CA LEU A 104 14.00 18.04 -2.42
C LEU A 104 15.26 18.58 -1.77
N ASP A 105 16.19 19.10 -2.58
CA ASP A 105 17.55 19.35 -2.15
C ASP A 105 17.49 20.26 -0.92
N ILE A 106 17.71 19.68 0.27
CA ILE A 106 17.46 20.35 1.55
C ILE A 106 18.32 21.63 1.62
N SER A 107 19.46 21.60 0.93
CA SER A 107 20.33 22.75 0.71
C SER A 107 19.62 23.92 0.02
N LEU A 108 18.71 23.67 -0.92
CA LEU A 108 17.91 24.69 -1.62
C LEU A 108 16.89 25.32 -0.67
N PHE A 109 16.27 24.54 0.22
CA PHE A 109 15.35 25.05 1.22
C PHE A 109 16.07 25.92 2.27
N PHE A 110 17.25 25.48 2.74
CA PHE A 110 18.08 26.30 3.64
C PHE A 110 18.57 27.58 2.97
N ARG A 111 19.00 27.52 1.71
CA ARG A 111 19.43 28.70 0.95
C ARG A 111 18.30 29.70 0.71
N PHE A 112 17.09 29.21 0.49
CA PHE A 112 15.88 30.04 0.37
C PHE A 112 15.47 30.66 1.70
N SER A 113 15.48 29.88 2.79
CA SER A 113 15.14 30.33 4.15
C SER A 113 16.13 31.38 4.70
N LEU A 114 17.41 31.25 4.38
CA LEU A 114 18.46 32.17 4.86
C LEU A 114 18.56 33.47 4.03
N GLY A 115 17.65 33.71 3.08
CA GLY A 115 17.52 35.01 2.40
C GLY A 115 18.76 35.45 1.62
N ASN A 116 19.61 34.51 1.20
CA ASN A 116 20.87 34.86 0.56
C ASN A 116 20.60 35.24 -0.91
N SER A 117 20.50 36.53 -1.20
CA SER A 117 20.19 37.10 -2.53
C SER A 117 21.22 36.76 -3.61
N ALA A 118 22.43 36.34 -3.21
CA ALA A 118 23.39 35.72 -4.13
C ALA A 118 22.91 34.35 -4.64
N SER A 119 22.27 33.55 -3.78
CA SER A 119 21.73 32.23 -4.13
C SER A 119 20.49 32.32 -5.03
N GLU A 120 19.68 33.35 -4.90
CA GLU A 120 18.51 33.57 -5.76
C GLU A 120 18.93 33.82 -7.22
N LYS A 121 19.97 34.63 -7.42
CA LYS A 121 20.54 34.86 -8.77
C LYS A 121 21.12 33.60 -9.38
N THR A 122 21.80 32.76 -8.59
CA THR A 122 22.32 31.47 -9.08
C THR A 122 21.19 30.54 -9.49
N LEU A 123 20.13 30.46 -8.69
CA LEU A 123 18.96 29.61 -8.94
C LEU A 123 18.20 30.07 -10.19
N ILE A 124 18.04 31.39 -10.38
CA ILE A 124 17.47 31.95 -11.60
C ILE A 124 18.34 31.62 -12.83
N MET A 125 19.67 31.72 -12.72
CA MET A 125 20.58 31.35 -13.82
C MET A 125 20.49 29.86 -14.17
N ASP A 126 20.42 28.97 -13.17
CA ASP A 126 20.28 27.54 -13.41
C ASP A 126 18.93 27.18 -14.06
N ILE A 127 17.84 27.82 -13.63
CA ILE A 127 16.51 27.69 -14.26
C ILE A 127 16.57 28.15 -15.72
N VAL A 128 17.19 29.32 -15.99
CA VAL A 128 17.31 29.87 -17.35
C VAL A 128 18.16 28.95 -18.23
N LYS A 129 19.28 28.42 -17.71
CA LYS A 129 20.15 27.50 -18.43
C LYS A 129 19.40 26.22 -18.81
N LYS A 130 18.71 25.60 -17.84
CA LYS A 130 17.95 24.37 -18.04
C LYS A 130 16.79 24.56 -19.02
N ARG A 131 16.12 25.71 -18.98
CA ARG A 131 15.08 26.09 -19.98
C ARG A 131 15.67 26.19 -21.39
N ASN A 132 16.87 26.72 -21.53
CA ASN A 132 17.55 26.84 -22.82
C ASN A 132 18.01 25.49 -23.37
N GLU A 133 18.50 24.59 -22.51
CA GLU A 133 18.81 23.21 -22.87
C GLU A 133 17.56 22.47 -23.37
N LEU A 134 16.44 22.58 -22.64
CA LEU A 134 15.17 21.96 -23.04
C LEU A 134 14.66 22.50 -24.40
N LYS A 135 14.79 23.81 -24.64
CA LYS A 135 14.46 24.41 -25.94
C LYS A 135 15.33 23.86 -27.07
N LYS A 136 16.62 23.63 -26.84
CA LYS A 136 17.53 23.02 -27.83
C LYS A 136 17.14 21.58 -28.11
N GLU A 137 16.81 20.80 -27.07
CA GLU A 137 16.34 19.42 -27.24
C GLU A 137 15.05 19.38 -28.06
N ILE A 138 14.05 20.20 -27.72
CA ILE A 138 12.78 20.28 -28.48
C ILE A 138 13.03 20.66 -29.94
N LYS A 139 13.95 21.60 -30.21
CA LYS A 139 14.31 21.99 -31.58
C LYS A 139 14.93 20.81 -32.35
N ASN A 140 15.90 20.11 -31.76
CA ASN A 140 16.51 18.92 -32.34
C ASN A 140 15.49 17.81 -32.62
N TYR A 141 14.51 17.61 -31.73
CA TYR A 141 13.43 16.65 -31.95
C TYR A 141 12.56 17.02 -33.14
N LYS A 142 12.22 18.32 -33.31
CA LYS A 142 11.43 18.79 -34.46
C LYS A 142 12.17 18.65 -35.79
N GLU A 143 13.47 18.95 -35.82
CA GLU A 143 14.30 18.80 -37.04
C GLU A 143 14.44 17.33 -37.46
N LYS A 144 14.51 16.39 -36.51
CA LYS A 144 14.53 14.95 -36.81
C LYS A 144 13.18 14.38 -37.30
N GLN A 145 12.08 15.11 -37.11
CA GLN A 145 10.73 14.68 -37.52
C GLN A 145 10.23 15.38 -38.79
N ALA A 146 10.97 16.36 -39.32
CA ALA A 146 10.64 16.98 -40.60
C ALA A 146 11.04 16.01 -41.74
N PRO A 147 10.09 15.59 -42.60
CA PRO A 147 10.34 14.67 -43.71
C PRO A 147 11.20 15.27 -44.82
#